data_AF-A0A0P8AQC2-F1
#
_entry.id   AF-A0A0P8AQC2-F1
#
_cell.length_a   1.000
_cell.length_b   1.000
_cell.length_c   1.000
_cell.angle_alpha   90.00
_cell.angle_beta   90.00
_cell.angle_gamma   90.00
#
_symmetry.space_group_name_H-M   'P 1'
#
loop_
_entity.id
_entity.type
_entity.pdbx_description
1 polymer ?
#
loop_
_entity_poly.entity_id
_entity_poly.type
_entity_poly.pdbx_seq_one_letter_code
_entity_poly.pdbx_strand_id
1 'polypeptide(L)' 'MANLTLNNKTLEKYFGLLKGLDNLSKKKLIIKLTESLEMKEEKVDLRSLFGAWEDDKDADEIIKEIRESKVEKSEDLGFE' A
#
# COMPACT_ATOMS: atom_id res chain seq x y z
N MET A 1 9.19 16.83 -0.52
CA MET A 1 8.25 17.44 0.45
C MET A 1 7.31 18.36 -0.31
N ALA A 2 6.00 18.08 -0.28
CA ALA A 2 5.03 18.95 -0.93
C ALA A 2 4.95 20.27 -0.15
N ASN A 3 5.60 21.32 -0.66
CA ASN A 3 5.41 22.66 -0.14
C ASN A 3 4.05 23.16 -0.61
N LEU A 4 3.04 23.07 0.26
CA LEU A 4 1.81 23.81 0.05
C LEU A 4 2.15 25.30 0.02
N THR A 5 1.96 25.94 -1.12
CA THR A 5 1.88 27.40 -1.22
C THR A 5 0.58 27.83 -0.55
N LEU A 6 0.60 27.91 0.78
CA LEU A 6 -0.56 28.23 1.60
C LEU A 6 -0.94 29.70 1.37
N ASN A 7 -1.98 29.93 0.57
CA ASN A 7 -2.66 31.21 0.54
C ASN A 7 -3.27 31.46 1.93
N ASN A 8 -2.96 32.62 2.54
CA ASN A 8 -3.38 32.97 3.89
C ASN A 8 -4.90 32.82 4.09
N LYS A 9 -5.70 33.10 3.04
CA LYS A 9 -7.17 32.90 3.07
C LYS A 9 -7.59 31.45 3.24
N THR A 10 -6.83 30.52 2.68
CA THR A 10 -7.13 29.09 2.78
C THR A 10 -6.75 28.58 4.17
N LEU A 11 -5.63 29.06 4.72
CA LEU A 11 -5.19 28.75 6.07
C LEU A 11 -6.24 29.16 7.12
N GLU A 12 -6.75 30.38 7.01
CA GLU A 12 -7.80 30.90 7.91
C GLU A 12 -9.10 30.09 7.84
N LYS A 13 -9.47 29.57 6.66
CA LYS A 13 -10.64 28.67 6.54
C LYS A 13 -10.43 27.36 7.29
N TYR A 14 -9.25 26.76 7.20
CA TYR A 14 -8.92 25.55 7.96
C TYR A 14 -8.89 25.83 9.47
N PHE A 15 -8.32 26.97 9.90
CA PHE A 15 -8.37 27.37 11.29
C PHE A 15 -9.80 27.65 11.78
N GLY A 16 -10.66 28.21 10.94
CA GLY A 16 -12.07 28.39 11.23
C GLY A 16 -12.79 27.07 11.51
N LEU A 17 -12.52 26.05 10.69
CA LEU A 17 -13.02 24.69 10.91
C LEU A 17 -12.54 24.16 12.28
N LEU A 18 -11.24 24.24 12.55
CA LEU A 18 -10.62 23.76 13.79
C LEU A 18 -11.14 24.50 15.04
N LYS A 19 -11.44 25.79 14.91
CA LYS A 19 -11.98 26.61 16.01
C LYS A 19 -13.38 26.17 16.41
N GLY A 20 -14.19 25.72 15.44
CA GLY A 20 -15.56 25.24 15.64
C GLY A 20 -15.67 23.87 16.30
N LEU A 21 -14.58 23.11 16.44
CA LEU A 21 -14.62 21.81 17.12
C LEU A 21 -14.90 21.98 18.62
N ASP A 22 -15.66 21.04 19.17
CA ASP A 22 -15.86 20.89 20.60
C ASP A 22 -14.57 20.46 21.31
N ASN A 23 -14.55 20.61 22.64
CA ASN A 23 -13.35 20.34 23.44
C ASN A 23 -12.89 18.87 23.39
N LEU A 24 -13.80 17.90 23.22
CA LEU A 24 -13.42 16.49 23.12
C LEU A 24 -12.76 16.23 21.77
N SER A 25 -13.35 16.73 20.69
CA SER A 25 -12.78 16.59 19.34
C SER A 25 -11.42 17.28 19.21
N LYS A 26 -11.23 18.46 19.82
CA LYS A 26 -9.92 19.13 19.87
C LYS A 26 -8.86 18.29 20.59
N LYS A 27 -9.19 17.75 21.77
CA LYS A 27 -8.27 16.87 22.51
C LYS A 27 -7.90 15.62 21.71
N LYS A 28 -8.88 14.98 21.07
CA LYS A 28 -8.67 13.79 20.22
C LYS A 28 -7.79 14.10 19.01
N LEU A 29 -7.97 15.26 18.39
CA LEU A 29 -7.15 15.70 17.27
C LEU A 29 -5.69 15.92 17.69
N ILE A 30 -5.46 16.55 18.84
CA ILE A 30 -4.12 16.74 19.39
C ILE A 30 -3.43 15.39 19.60
N ILE A 31 -4.10 14.42 20.24
CA ILE A 31 -3.56 13.07 20.46
C ILE A 31 -3.15 12.42 19.13
N LYS A 32 -4.05 12.42 18.13
CA LYS A 32 -3.75 11.84 16.81
C LYS A 32 -2.61 12.55 16.08
N LEU A 33 -2.51 13.87 16.21
CA LEU A 33 -1.40 14.62 15.63
C LEU A 33 -0.09 14.26 16.32
N THR A 34 -0.08 14.14 17.65
CA THR A 34 1.09 13.66 18.41
C THR A 34 1.48 12.25 17.96
N GLU A 35 0.53 11.32 17.86
CA GLU A 35 0.78 9.97 17.35
C GLU A 35 1.32 9.98 15.91
N SER A 36 0.87 10.90 15.05
CA SER A 36 1.36 10.99 13.67
C SER A 36 2.79 11.53 13.54
N LEU A 37 3.29 12.24 14.57
CA LEU A 37 4.70 12.68 14.63
C LEU A 37 5.62 11.55 15.06
N GLU A 38 5.11 10.62 15.87
CA GLU A 38 5.78 9.40 16.24
C GLU A 38 5.70 8.41 15.06
N MET A 39 6.57 8.59 14.06
CA MET A 39 6.78 7.60 13.00
C MET A 39 7.33 6.31 13.62
N LYS A 40 6.42 5.47 14.11
CA LYS A 40 6.72 4.06 14.38
C LYS A 40 6.90 3.44 13.00
N GLU A 41 8.13 3.04 12.69
CA GLU A 41 8.37 2.13 11.57
C GLU A 41 7.62 0.82 11.89
N GLU A 42 6.38 0.73 11.44
CA GLU A 42 5.67 -0.54 11.41
C GLU A 42 6.47 -1.44 10.46
N LYS A 43 7.12 -2.45 11.02
CA LYS A 43 7.68 -3.54 10.24
C LYS A 43 6.50 -4.27 9.60
N VAL A 44 6.13 -3.84 8.41
CA VAL A 44 5.07 -4.48 7.65
C VAL A 44 5.57 -5.86 7.26
N ASP A 45 4.87 -6.90 7.71
CA ASP A 45 5.14 -8.25 7.25
C ASP A 45 4.78 -8.32 5.76
N LEU A 46 5.74 -8.70 4.91
CA LEU A 46 5.56 -8.80 3.46
C LEU A 46 4.43 -9.79 3.11
N ARG A 47 4.19 -10.79 3.96
CA ARG A 47 3.09 -11.76 3.78
C ARG A 47 1.71 -11.17 4.04
N SER A 48 1.63 -10.07 4.79
CA SER A 48 0.37 -9.39 5.09
C SER A 48 -0.09 -8.40 4.01
N LEU A 49 0.76 -8.18 2.99
CA LEU A 49 0.47 -7.23 1.93
C LEU A 49 -0.57 -7.80 0.96
N PHE A 50 -1.41 -6.91 0.43
CA PHE A 50 -2.36 -7.27 -0.62
C PHE A 50 -1.64 -7.82 -1.85
N GLY A 51 -2.02 -9.01 -2.31
CA GLY A 51 -1.37 -9.69 -3.43
C GLY A 51 -0.09 -10.44 -3.05
N ALA A 52 0.18 -10.63 -1.74
CA ALA A 52 1.21 -11.56 -1.30
C ALA A 52 0.92 -12.96 -1.90
N TRP A 53 1.96 -13.55 -2.48
CA TRP A 53 1.91 -14.91 -3.00
C TRP A 53 1.81 -15.88 -1.81
N GLU A 54 0.70 -16.60 -1.73
CA GLU A 54 0.46 -17.63 -0.73
C GLU A 54 0.40 -18.98 -1.46
N ASP A 55 1.44 -19.79 -1.28
CA ASP A 55 1.54 -21.12 -1.87
C ASP A 55 2.32 -22.02 -0.92
N ASP A 56 1.88 -23.27 -0.81
CA ASP A 56 2.49 -24.32 0.01
C ASP A 56 3.53 -25.13 -0.78
N LYS A 57 3.62 -24.91 -2.10
CA LYS A 57 4.57 -25.59 -2.98
C LYS A 57 6.00 -25.21 -2.67
N ASP A 58 6.85 -26.23 -2.62
CA ASP A 58 8.30 -26.00 -2.57
C ASP A 58 8.83 -25.60 -3.96
N ALA A 59 10.02 -25.03 -4.01
CA ALA A 59 10.60 -24.49 -5.23
C ALA A 59 10.69 -25.54 -6.37
N ASP A 60 10.98 -26.78 -6.01
CA ASP A 60 11.08 -27.89 -6.96
C ASP A 60 9.74 -28.24 -7.62
N GLU A 61 8.63 -28.11 -6.88
CA GLU A 61 7.29 -28.37 -7.41
C GLU A 61 6.87 -27.29 -8.41
N ILE A 62 7.16 -26.03 -8.10
CA ILE A 62 6.95 -24.90 -9.01
C ILE A 62 7.76 -25.07 -10.29
N ILE A 63 9.04 -25.45 -10.17
CA ILE A 63 9.91 -25.69 -11.32
C ILE A 63 9.35 -26.82 -12.19
N LYS A 64 8.87 -27.90 -11.57
CA LYS A 64 8.29 -29.04 -12.27
C LYS A 64 7.02 -28.62 -13.03
N GLU A 65 6.10 -27.90 -12.40
CA GLU A 65 4.87 -27.39 -13.02
C GLU A 65 5.15 -26.47 -14.21
N ILE A 66 6.13 -25.57 -14.08
CA ILE A 66 6.54 -24.67 -15.18
C ILE A 66 7.07 -25.49 -16.37
N ARG A 67 7.85 -26.55 -16.11
CA ARG A 67 8.38 -27.41 -17.17
C ARG A 67 7.26 -28.21 -17.85
N GLU A 68 6.33 -28.74 -17.08
CA GLU A 68 5.22 -29.57 -17.58
C GLU A 68 4.16 -28.75 -18.32
N SER A 69 3.93 -27.49 -17.93
CA SER A 69 3.01 -26.58 -18.63
C SER A 69 3.55 -26.08 -19.97
N LYS A 70 4.84 -26.28 -20.26
CA LYS A 70 5.46 -25.90 -21.52
C LYS A 70 4.97 -26.81 -22.65
N VAL A 71 4.03 -26.32 -23.46
CA VAL A 71 3.66 -26.96 -24.73
C VAL A 71 4.67 -26.55 -25.80
N GLU A 72 5.51 -27.48 -26.24
CA GLU A 72 6.33 -27.26 -27.43
C GLU A 72 5.43 -27.27 -28.67
N LYS A 73 5.38 -26.14 -29.36
CA LYS A 73 4.67 -26.03 -30.63
C LYS A 73 5.49 -26.83 -31.66
N SER A 74 5.18 -28.11 -31.82
CA SER A 74 5.68 -28.87 -32.97
C SER A 74 5.10 -28.19 -34.22
N GLU A 75 5.94 -27.47 -34.95
CA GLU A 75 5.59 -27.03 -36.29
C GLU A 75 5.29 -28.29 -37.09
N ASP A 76 4.02 -28.51 -37.38
CA ASP A 76 3.55 -29.54 -38.28
C ASP A 76 3.98 -29.11 -39.69
N LEU A 77 5.25 -29.40 -40.02
CA LEU A 77 5.78 -29.26 -41.37
C LEU A 77 5.16 -30.40 -42.20
N GLY A 78 3.88 -30.23 -42.52
CA GLY A 78 3.21 -30.97 -43.57
C GLY A 78 3.88 -30.63 -44.89
N PHE A 79 4.81 -31.48 -45.31
CA PHE A 79 5.34 -31.45 -46.67
C PHE A 79 4.29 -32.09 -47.60
N GLU A 80 3.51 -31.26 -48.29
CA GLU A 80 2.82 -31.63 -49.55
C GLU A 80 3.76 -31.50 -50.75
#